data_AF-A0A087QN04-F1
#
_entry.id   AF-A0A087QN04-F1
#
_cell.length_a   1.000
_cell.length_b   1.000
_cell.length_c   1.000
_cell.angle_alpha   90.00
_cell.angle_beta   90.00
_cell.angle_gamma   90.00
#
_symmetry.space_group_name_H-M   'P 1'
#
loop_
_entity.id
_entity.type
_entity.pdbx_description
1 polymer ?
#
loop_
_entity_poly.entity_id
_entity_poly.type
_entity_poly.pdbx_seq_one_letter_code
_entity_poly.pdbx_strand_id
1 'polypeptide(L)'
;GQLCLCALCSLLMRSRRGRGRCLLGAPLLPVLARLCGLPLHTLPVLNTFAAILTVLEVIYVLGSHVLVPLQLASPSPQALEVYRLVALGVSLWSQLAVPLLFLVFWLVLFSLRLSSFLASSGSPLAQQGLLFLLLSSAAECCSTPYSLVGLTFTVSYLALGVLNLCKFYLLGFGAFQNGNVMHRGVTEGVTLLLLALQTGLLDLQILQRTFLLSIILFIVVTSTLQSMIEIADPIVLALGASRNRSPWKHFRGVSMCLFLLVFPCFMAYKIAHFFHLDFWLLILVSSCMLTSLQVMGTLFIYALFMVELLQDTPLERMDEIIYCVNAVSRVLEFLVAVCVVGYGTWESLFGEWSWMGASVIIIHSYFNVWLRAQSGWRSFLLRREAAKKINSLPRATGRQLRDHNDVCAICFQDMQVAVVTPCSHFFHATCLRKWLYVQDTCPMCHQQV
;
A
#
# COMPACT_ATOMS: atom_id res chain seq x y z
N GLY A 1 24.13 -5.04 -23.20
CA GLY A 1 22.74 -4.55 -23.06
C GLY A 1 21.76 -5.54 -23.67
N GLN A 2 21.46 -5.40 -24.96
CA GLN A 2 20.47 -6.22 -25.68
C GLN A 2 20.74 -7.73 -25.62
N LEU A 3 22.01 -8.15 -25.68
CA LEU A 3 22.40 -9.57 -25.63
C LEU A 3 22.11 -10.26 -24.28
N CYS A 4 22.44 -9.63 -23.15
CA CYS A 4 22.09 -10.15 -21.82
C CYS A 4 20.57 -10.22 -21.64
N LEU A 5 19.86 -9.26 -22.22
CA LEU A 5 18.41 -9.16 -22.13
C LEU A 5 17.73 -10.30 -22.86
N CYS A 6 18.09 -10.49 -24.12
CA CYS A 6 17.52 -11.54 -24.94
C CYS A 6 17.96 -12.93 -24.41
N ALA A 7 19.16 -13.06 -23.83
CA ALA A 7 19.60 -14.25 -23.08
C ALA A 7 18.74 -14.53 -21.83
N LEU A 8 18.38 -13.52 -21.04
CA LEU A 8 17.58 -13.70 -19.84
C LEU A 8 16.09 -13.93 -20.16
N CYS A 9 15.57 -13.30 -21.22
CA CYS A 9 14.26 -13.60 -21.80
C CYS A 9 14.18 -15.06 -22.25
N SER A 10 15.25 -15.59 -22.88
CA SER A 10 15.32 -17.00 -23.28
C SER A 10 15.30 -17.98 -22.11
N LEU A 11 15.95 -17.62 -21.01
CA LEU A 11 16.05 -18.45 -19.79
C LEU A 11 14.75 -18.43 -18.97
N LEU A 12 14.04 -17.31 -18.93
CA LEU A 12 12.75 -17.20 -18.22
C LEU A 12 11.63 -17.94 -18.96
N MET A 13 11.60 -17.85 -20.29
CA MET A 13 10.67 -18.61 -21.14
C MET A 13 10.94 -20.13 -21.10
N ARG A 14 12.15 -20.54 -20.68
CA ARG A 14 12.58 -21.94 -20.51
C ARG A 14 11.81 -22.70 -19.42
N SER A 15 11.21 -21.98 -18.46
CA SER A 15 10.65 -22.55 -17.23
C SER A 15 9.30 -23.27 -17.38
N ARG A 16 8.47 -22.93 -18.40
CA ARG A 16 7.06 -23.39 -18.39
C ARG A 16 6.62 -24.43 -19.40
N ARG A 17 7.26 -24.62 -20.57
CA ARG A 17 6.86 -25.68 -21.54
C ARG A 17 8.02 -26.26 -22.32
N GLY A 18 8.33 -27.53 -22.03
CA GLY A 18 9.42 -28.30 -22.62
C GLY A 18 9.27 -28.73 -24.09
N ARG A 19 8.70 -27.91 -24.99
CA ARG A 19 8.74 -28.16 -26.45
C ARG A 19 9.57 -27.15 -27.25
N GLY A 20 9.95 -26.01 -26.69
CA GLY A 20 10.85 -25.02 -27.32
C GLY A 20 12.32 -25.14 -26.86
N ARG A 21 12.83 -26.36 -26.61
CA ARG A 21 14.10 -26.57 -25.88
C ARG A 21 15.38 -26.13 -26.60
N CYS A 22 15.35 -25.88 -27.92
CA CYS A 22 16.57 -25.61 -28.70
C CYS A 22 16.61 -24.25 -29.42
N LEU A 23 15.51 -23.48 -29.52
CA LEU A 23 15.48 -22.31 -30.41
C LEU A 23 15.64 -20.94 -29.73
N LEU A 24 15.22 -20.75 -28.48
CA LEU A 24 15.33 -19.44 -27.80
C LEU A 24 16.78 -19.03 -27.43
N GLY A 25 17.81 -19.84 -27.73
CA GLY A 25 19.21 -19.53 -27.43
C GLY A 25 19.90 -18.56 -28.40
N ALA A 26 19.23 -18.16 -29.50
CA ALA A 26 19.79 -17.25 -30.51
C ALA A 26 20.47 -15.98 -29.96
N PRO A 27 19.93 -15.28 -28.94
CA PRO A 27 20.59 -14.11 -28.37
C PRO A 27 21.78 -14.40 -27.42
N LEU A 28 21.96 -15.63 -26.97
CA LEU A 28 23.16 -16.06 -26.23
C LEU A 28 24.35 -16.28 -27.17
N LEU A 29 24.10 -16.44 -28.48
CA LEU A 29 25.11 -16.77 -29.48
C LEU A 29 26.29 -15.77 -29.52
N PRO A 30 26.07 -14.44 -29.45
CA PRO A 30 27.18 -13.48 -29.47
C PRO A 30 27.93 -13.38 -28.13
N VAL A 31 27.29 -13.73 -27.01
CA VAL A 31 27.93 -13.80 -25.69
C VAL A 31 28.80 -15.05 -25.58
N LEU A 32 28.30 -16.19 -26.05
CA LEU A 32 29.06 -17.44 -26.15
C LEU A 32 30.23 -17.29 -27.14
N ALA A 33 30.04 -16.61 -28.26
CA ALA A 33 31.12 -16.32 -29.21
C ALA A 33 32.25 -15.47 -28.60
N ARG A 34 31.90 -14.51 -27.73
CA ARG A 34 32.85 -13.73 -26.93
C ARG A 34 33.62 -14.60 -25.93
N LEU A 35 32.95 -15.54 -25.26
CA LEU A 35 33.57 -16.47 -24.31
C LEU A 35 34.48 -17.50 -25.01
N CYS A 36 34.18 -17.83 -26.27
CA CYS A 36 34.98 -18.73 -27.10
C CYS A 36 36.13 -18.03 -27.88
N GLY A 37 36.40 -16.74 -27.63
CA GLY A 37 37.57 -16.05 -28.19
C GLY A 37 37.46 -15.63 -29.66
N LEU A 38 36.26 -15.49 -30.22
CA LEU A 38 36.08 -15.05 -31.61
C LEU A 38 36.48 -13.56 -31.82
N PRO A 39 37.03 -13.20 -32.99
CA PRO A 39 37.51 -11.86 -33.29
C PRO A 39 36.38 -10.81 -33.29
N LEU A 40 36.70 -9.57 -32.90
CA LEU A 40 35.75 -8.46 -32.77
C LEU A 40 34.97 -8.15 -34.07
N HIS A 41 35.53 -8.50 -35.23
CA HIS A 41 34.95 -8.22 -36.54
C HIS A 41 33.76 -9.14 -36.91
N THR A 42 33.60 -10.30 -36.27
CA THR A 42 32.53 -11.28 -36.55
C THR A 42 31.29 -11.10 -35.65
N LEU A 43 31.43 -10.31 -34.57
CA LEU A 43 30.33 -10.00 -33.64
C LEU A 43 29.13 -9.28 -34.27
N PRO A 44 29.29 -8.31 -35.19
CA PRO A 44 28.16 -7.63 -35.81
C PRO A 44 27.29 -8.58 -36.65
N VAL A 45 27.92 -9.51 -37.38
CA VAL A 45 27.26 -10.50 -38.23
C VAL A 45 26.50 -11.53 -37.39
N LEU A 46 27.10 -11.96 -36.29
CA LEU A 46 26.45 -12.90 -35.38
C LEU A 46 25.28 -12.24 -34.63
N ASN A 47 25.39 -10.93 -34.36
CA ASN A 47 24.32 -10.15 -33.75
C ASN A 47 23.14 -9.92 -34.71
N THR A 48 23.40 -9.62 -35.99
CA THR A 48 22.33 -9.53 -37.00
C THR A 48 21.66 -10.88 -37.25
N PHE A 49 22.43 -11.97 -37.30
CA PHE A 49 21.88 -13.32 -37.42
C PHE A 49 21.01 -13.71 -36.22
N ALA A 50 21.49 -13.45 -35.00
CA ALA A 50 20.72 -13.65 -33.78
C ALA A 50 19.43 -12.79 -33.78
N ALA A 51 19.51 -11.53 -34.21
CA ALA A 51 18.37 -10.64 -34.31
C ALA A 51 17.31 -11.17 -35.30
N ILE A 52 17.71 -11.59 -36.50
CA ILE A 52 16.80 -12.16 -37.51
C ILE A 52 16.11 -13.42 -36.98
N LEU A 53 16.85 -14.32 -36.33
CA LEU A 53 16.30 -15.52 -35.69
C LEU A 53 15.27 -15.16 -34.60
N THR A 54 15.58 -14.19 -33.74
CA THR A 54 14.64 -13.75 -32.71
C THR A 54 13.39 -13.10 -33.30
N VAL A 55 13.50 -12.33 -34.39
CA VAL A 55 12.35 -11.71 -35.07
C VAL A 55 11.46 -12.79 -35.70
N LEU A 56 12.03 -13.78 -36.38
CA LEU A 56 11.30 -14.92 -36.94
C LEU A 56 10.59 -15.74 -35.85
N GLU A 57 11.23 -15.93 -34.71
CA GLU A 57 10.65 -16.64 -33.57
C GLU A 57 9.51 -15.86 -32.92
N VAL A 58 9.65 -14.54 -32.76
CA VAL A 58 8.56 -13.66 -32.28
C VAL A 58 7.37 -13.71 -33.24
N ILE A 59 7.61 -13.68 -34.56
CA ILE A 59 6.55 -13.80 -35.58
C ILE A 59 5.87 -15.16 -35.49
N TYR A 60 6.62 -16.25 -35.30
CA TYR A 60 6.08 -17.60 -35.15
C TYR A 60 5.21 -17.74 -33.90
N VAL A 61 5.67 -17.25 -32.74
CA VAL A 61 4.93 -17.28 -31.48
C VAL A 61 3.67 -16.39 -31.57
N LEU A 62 3.79 -15.21 -32.17
CA LEU A 62 2.63 -14.33 -32.39
C LEU A 62 1.62 -15.01 -33.32
N GLY A 63 2.08 -15.66 -34.39
CA GLY A 63 1.22 -16.45 -35.28
C GLY A 63 0.52 -17.60 -34.55
N SER A 64 1.25 -18.41 -33.77
CA SER A 64 0.68 -19.58 -33.10
C SER A 64 -0.27 -19.24 -31.95
N HIS A 65 -0.06 -18.11 -31.26
CA HIS A 65 -0.87 -17.71 -30.11
C HIS A 65 -1.99 -16.71 -30.44
N VAL A 66 -1.89 -15.97 -31.56
CA VAL A 66 -2.92 -15.00 -31.99
C VAL A 66 -3.84 -15.57 -33.06
N LEU A 67 -3.34 -16.31 -34.07
CA LEU A 67 -4.21 -16.85 -35.13
C LEU A 67 -5.03 -18.06 -34.68
N VAL A 68 -4.48 -18.95 -33.83
CA VAL A 68 -5.18 -20.19 -33.43
C VAL A 68 -6.48 -19.90 -32.66
N PRO A 69 -6.53 -18.96 -31.68
CA PRO A 69 -7.78 -18.57 -31.03
C PRO A 69 -8.75 -17.81 -31.96
N LEU A 70 -8.22 -17.05 -32.94
CA LEU A 70 -9.04 -16.30 -33.89
C LEU A 70 -9.74 -17.22 -34.91
N GLN A 71 -9.07 -18.29 -35.34
CA GLN A 71 -9.62 -19.25 -36.32
C GLN A 71 -10.66 -20.22 -35.73
N LEU A 72 -10.72 -20.38 -34.41
CA LEU A 72 -11.70 -21.22 -33.70
C LEU A 72 -13.02 -20.47 -33.37
N ALA A 73 -13.16 -19.21 -33.76
CA ALA A 73 -14.30 -18.37 -33.36
C ALA A 73 -15.31 -18.18 -34.51
N SER A 74 -16.56 -18.63 -34.29
CA SER A 74 -17.72 -18.36 -35.14
C SER A 74 -18.13 -16.87 -35.16
N PRO A 75 -18.80 -16.36 -36.21
CA PRO A 75 -19.02 -14.93 -36.41
C PRO A 75 -20.29 -14.41 -35.70
N SER A 76 -20.17 -13.64 -34.62
CA SER A 76 -21.26 -12.80 -34.05
C SER A 76 -20.70 -11.75 -33.05
N PRO A 77 -21.38 -10.61 -32.76
CA PRO A 77 -20.85 -9.29 -33.08
C PRO A 77 -20.32 -8.42 -31.90
N GLN A 78 -19.19 -7.74 -32.19
CA GLN A 78 -18.70 -6.42 -31.74
C GLN A 78 -18.50 -6.12 -30.23
N ALA A 79 -19.47 -6.30 -29.33
CA ALA A 79 -19.28 -5.98 -27.90
C ALA A 79 -18.43 -7.03 -27.16
N LEU A 80 -18.53 -8.29 -27.62
CA LEU A 80 -17.72 -9.40 -27.13
C LEU A 80 -16.27 -9.33 -27.62
N GLU A 81 -15.99 -8.51 -28.63
CA GLU A 81 -14.70 -8.44 -29.32
C GLU A 81 -13.66 -7.64 -28.52
N VAL A 82 -14.03 -6.50 -27.93
CA VAL A 82 -13.13 -5.71 -27.08
C VAL A 82 -12.78 -6.46 -25.79
N TYR A 83 -13.78 -7.03 -25.11
CA TYR A 83 -13.52 -7.84 -23.90
C TYR A 83 -12.64 -9.05 -24.23
N ARG A 84 -12.85 -9.70 -25.39
CA ARG A 84 -12.06 -10.84 -25.84
C ARG A 84 -10.65 -10.44 -26.27
N LEU A 85 -10.46 -9.27 -26.88
CA LEU A 85 -9.13 -8.70 -27.19
C LEU A 85 -8.37 -8.30 -25.92
N VAL A 86 -9.06 -7.73 -24.93
CA VAL A 86 -8.47 -7.44 -23.61
C VAL A 86 -8.13 -8.74 -22.89
N ALA A 87 -9.01 -9.75 -22.91
CA ALA A 87 -8.73 -11.05 -22.32
C ALA A 87 -7.59 -11.79 -23.02
N LEU A 88 -7.52 -11.72 -24.36
CA LEU A 88 -6.40 -12.23 -25.15
C LEU A 88 -5.11 -11.47 -24.79
N GLY A 89 -5.18 -10.15 -24.70
CA GLY A 89 -4.09 -9.28 -24.28
C GLY A 89 -3.57 -9.66 -22.90
N VAL A 90 -4.45 -9.81 -21.90
CA VAL A 90 -4.11 -10.22 -20.53
C VAL A 90 -3.57 -11.66 -20.49
N SER A 91 -4.12 -12.56 -21.31
CA SER A 91 -3.65 -13.94 -21.45
C SER A 91 -2.25 -13.99 -22.06
N LEU A 92 -1.99 -13.26 -23.13
CA LEU A 92 -0.66 -13.14 -23.74
C LEU A 92 0.32 -12.43 -22.80
N TRP A 93 -0.12 -11.38 -22.13
CA TRP A 93 0.66 -10.61 -21.14
C TRP A 93 1.15 -11.49 -19.98
N SER A 94 0.27 -12.37 -19.49
CA SER A 94 0.60 -13.34 -18.44
C SER A 94 1.39 -14.55 -18.95
N GLN A 95 1.12 -15.03 -20.17
CA GLN A 95 1.85 -16.14 -20.79
C GLN A 95 3.30 -15.79 -21.15
N LEU A 96 3.53 -14.56 -21.64
CA LEU A 96 4.86 -14.06 -22.03
C LEU A 96 5.66 -13.50 -20.85
N ALA A 97 5.11 -13.52 -19.63
CA ALA A 97 5.75 -12.98 -18.43
C ALA A 97 6.28 -11.55 -18.63
N VAL A 98 5.56 -10.72 -19.38
CA VAL A 98 6.00 -9.38 -19.80
C VAL A 98 6.50 -8.50 -18.64
N PRO A 99 5.82 -8.45 -17.47
CA PRO A 99 6.32 -7.70 -16.32
C PRO A 99 7.69 -8.16 -15.81
N LEU A 100 7.98 -9.46 -15.85
CA LEU A 100 9.27 -10.02 -15.44
C LEU A 100 10.37 -9.69 -16.45
N LEU A 101 10.05 -9.65 -17.75
CA LEU A 101 11.00 -9.26 -18.78
C LEU A 101 11.41 -7.79 -18.62
N PHE A 102 10.45 -6.89 -18.37
CA PHE A 102 10.72 -5.47 -18.11
C PHE A 102 11.46 -5.24 -16.79
N LEU A 103 11.15 -6.01 -15.74
CA LEU A 103 11.90 -6.02 -14.48
C LEU A 103 13.37 -6.34 -14.71
N VAL A 104 13.64 -7.45 -15.39
CA VAL A 104 14.99 -7.92 -15.67
C VAL A 104 15.73 -6.96 -16.60
N PHE A 105 15.05 -6.46 -17.63
CA PHE A 105 15.58 -5.44 -18.54
C PHE A 105 16.13 -4.26 -17.74
N TRP A 106 15.31 -3.73 -16.83
CA TRP A 106 15.68 -2.58 -16.02
C TRP A 106 16.79 -2.90 -15.03
N LEU A 107 16.73 -4.04 -14.33
CA LEU A 107 17.77 -4.45 -13.37
C LEU A 107 19.14 -4.62 -14.04
N VAL A 108 19.19 -5.16 -15.26
CA VAL A 108 20.44 -5.29 -16.03
C VAL A 108 20.97 -3.90 -16.41
N LEU A 109 20.11 -3.00 -16.90
CA LEU A 109 20.51 -1.63 -17.23
C LEU A 109 21.01 -0.87 -16.00
N PHE A 110 20.28 -0.97 -14.90
CA PHE A 110 20.62 -0.36 -13.62
C PHE A 110 21.96 -0.87 -13.09
N SER A 111 22.17 -2.19 -13.09
CA SER A 111 23.43 -2.81 -12.63
C SER A 111 24.62 -2.37 -13.48
N LEU A 112 24.46 -2.29 -14.80
CA LEU A 112 25.51 -1.80 -15.70
C LEU A 112 25.85 -0.34 -15.41
N ARG A 113 24.83 0.53 -15.26
CA ARG A 113 25.05 1.94 -14.93
C ARG A 113 25.70 2.12 -13.56
N LEU A 114 25.19 1.42 -12.54
CA LEU A 114 25.76 1.43 -11.20
C LEU A 114 27.22 0.97 -11.19
N SER A 115 27.54 -0.12 -11.90
CA SER A 115 28.92 -0.60 -12.01
C SER A 115 29.84 0.38 -12.72
N SER A 116 29.36 1.08 -13.76
CA SER A 116 30.13 2.12 -14.44
C SER A 116 30.43 3.33 -13.55
N PHE A 117 29.48 3.73 -12.70
CA PHE A 117 29.66 4.79 -11.71
C PHE A 117 30.59 4.37 -10.56
N LEU A 118 30.48 3.12 -10.10
CA LEU A 118 31.38 2.58 -9.08
C LEU A 118 32.80 2.42 -9.61
N ALA A 119 32.98 2.08 -10.90
CA ALA A 119 34.29 1.96 -11.53
C ALA A 119 34.96 3.33 -11.81
N SER A 120 34.17 4.40 -11.98
CA SER A 120 34.68 5.77 -12.13
C SER A 120 34.92 6.47 -10.78
N SER A 121 35.34 5.72 -9.77
CA SER A 121 35.45 6.09 -8.33
C SER A 121 36.35 7.30 -8.01
N GLY A 122 36.93 7.96 -9.02
CA GLY A 122 37.62 9.24 -8.89
C GLY A 122 36.75 10.49 -9.10
N SER A 123 35.44 10.36 -9.32
CA SER A 123 34.54 11.50 -9.55
C SER A 123 33.96 12.08 -8.24
N PRO A 124 33.75 13.41 -8.15
CA PRO A 124 33.24 14.09 -6.94
C PRO A 124 31.84 13.63 -6.47
N LEU A 125 31.11 12.87 -7.30
CA LEU A 125 29.82 12.28 -6.96
C LEU A 125 29.92 11.13 -5.95
N ALA A 126 31.04 10.40 -5.89
CA ALA A 126 31.20 9.29 -4.95
C ALA A 126 31.25 9.74 -3.48
N GLN A 127 31.62 11.01 -3.22
CA GLN A 127 31.67 11.60 -1.88
C GLN A 127 30.29 12.02 -1.34
N GLN A 128 29.25 12.11 -2.17
CA GLN A 128 27.92 12.60 -1.78
C GLN A 128 26.99 11.52 -1.19
N GLY A 129 27.47 10.28 -1.06
CA GLY A 129 26.78 9.18 -0.38
C GLY A 129 26.10 8.16 -1.30
N LEU A 130 25.91 6.95 -0.80
CA LEU A 130 25.44 5.79 -1.58
C LEU A 130 24.00 5.95 -2.11
N LEU A 131 23.15 6.68 -1.38
CA LEU A 131 21.76 6.94 -1.78
C LEU A 131 21.69 7.84 -3.03
N PHE A 132 22.53 8.87 -3.09
CA PHE A 132 22.62 9.75 -4.25
C PHE A 132 23.10 8.97 -5.48
N LEU A 133 24.11 8.11 -5.32
CA LEU A 133 24.60 7.23 -6.40
C LEU A 133 23.51 6.30 -6.97
N LEU A 134 22.72 5.65 -6.09
CA LEU A 134 21.61 4.79 -6.51
C LEU A 134 20.51 5.58 -7.23
N LEU A 135 20.20 6.77 -6.73
CA LEU A 135 19.18 7.64 -7.32
C LEU A 135 19.61 8.20 -8.69
N SER A 136 20.87 8.64 -8.81
CA SER A 136 21.45 9.13 -10.07
C SER A 136 21.48 8.04 -11.13
N SER A 137 21.90 6.83 -10.77
CA SER A 137 21.89 5.68 -11.69
C SER A 137 20.47 5.28 -12.09
N ALA A 138 19.50 5.30 -11.17
CA ALA A 138 18.10 5.04 -11.50
C ALA A 138 17.52 6.10 -12.46
N ALA A 139 17.83 7.38 -12.24
CA ALA A 139 17.38 8.46 -13.10
C ALA A 139 18.01 8.43 -14.49
N GLU A 140 19.28 8.03 -14.62
CA GLU A 140 19.91 7.78 -15.91
C GLU A 140 19.21 6.67 -16.68
N CYS A 141 18.80 5.60 -15.98
CA CYS A 141 18.06 4.52 -16.60
C CYS A 141 16.71 4.98 -17.14
N CYS A 142 16.09 6.03 -16.61
CA CYS A 142 14.76 6.53 -17.03
C CYS A 142 14.76 7.40 -18.29
N SER A 143 15.79 7.37 -19.14
CA SER A 143 15.84 8.22 -20.33
C SER A 143 14.91 7.80 -21.47
N THR A 144 14.36 6.57 -21.43
CA THR A 144 13.44 6.07 -22.45
C THR A 144 12.09 5.65 -21.85
N PRO A 145 10.99 5.70 -22.61
CA PRO A 145 9.69 5.25 -22.11
C PRO A 145 9.69 3.76 -21.73
N TYR A 146 10.44 2.92 -22.45
CA TYR A 146 10.55 1.48 -22.14
C TYR A 146 11.25 1.21 -20.81
N SER A 147 12.29 1.97 -20.50
CA SER A 147 12.97 1.89 -19.20
C SER A 147 12.15 2.48 -18.06
N LEU A 148 11.31 3.48 -18.31
CA LEU A 148 10.36 3.97 -17.31
C LEU A 148 9.34 2.89 -16.95
N VAL A 149 8.79 2.19 -17.95
CA VAL A 149 7.93 1.01 -17.73
C VAL A 149 8.68 -0.13 -17.02
N GLY A 150 9.97 -0.30 -17.32
CA GLY A 150 10.86 -1.18 -16.56
C GLY A 150 10.89 -0.82 -15.07
N LEU A 151 11.15 0.44 -14.74
CA LEU A 151 11.18 0.95 -13.37
C LEU A 151 9.85 0.72 -12.67
N THR A 152 8.70 0.97 -13.32
CA THR A 152 7.39 0.83 -12.68
C THR A 152 7.12 -0.60 -12.25
N PHE A 153 7.46 -1.59 -13.10
CA PHE A 153 7.38 -3.00 -12.70
C PHE A 153 8.36 -3.34 -11.60
N THR A 154 9.59 -2.81 -11.63
CA THR A 154 10.56 -3.03 -10.54
C THR A 154 10.04 -2.53 -9.20
N VAL A 155 9.47 -1.33 -9.18
CA VAL A 155 8.87 -0.72 -7.98
C VAL A 155 7.66 -1.51 -7.52
N SER A 156 6.82 -1.97 -8.45
CA SER A 156 5.64 -2.78 -8.12
C SER A 156 6.01 -4.10 -7.43
N TYR A 157 6.98 -4.81 -7.99
CA TYR A 157 7.46 -6.07 -7.41
C TYR A 157 8.23 -5.85 -6.11
N LEU A 158 9.00 -4.76 -5.99
CA LEU A 158 9.68 -4.39 -4.76
C LEU A 158 8.67 -4.09 -3.64
N ALA A 159 7.64 -3.29 -3.92
CA ALA A 159 6.56 -2.99 -2.99
C ALA A 159 5.83 -4.27 -2.56
N LEU A 160 5.44 -5.14 -3.50
CA LEU A 160 4.84 -6.43 -3.19
C LEU A 160 5.76 -7.30 -2.31
N GLY A 161 7.06 -7.33 -2.59
CA GLY A 161 8.07 -8.02 -1.79
C GLY A 161 8.11 -7.50 -0.36
N VAL A 162 8.19 -6.17 -0.18
CA VAL A 162 8.20 -5.51 1.14
C VAL A 162 6.91 -5.80 1.91
N LEU A 163 5.74 -5.75 1.27
CA LEU A 163 4.46 -6.03 1.91
C LEU A 163 4.33 -7.51 2.34
N ASN A 164 4.84 -8.43 1.52
CA ASN A 164 4.89 -9.86 1.87
C ASN A 164 5.87 -10.13 3.01
N LEU A 165 7.03 -9.46 3.03
CA LEU A 165 7.99 -9.53 4.13
C LEU A 165 7.38 -8.99 5.43
N CYS A 166 6.65 -7.87 5.37
CA CYS A 166 5.88 -7.34 6.50
C CYS A 166 4.89 -8.38 7.05
N LYS A 167 4.08 -8.98 6.18
CA LYS A 167 3.10 -10.02 6.56
C LYS A 167 3.79 -11.24 7.16
N PHE A 168 4.90 -11.69 6.57
CA PHE A 168 5.68 -12.82 7.05
C PHE A 168 6.32 -12.52 8.42
N TYR A 169 6.87 -11.33 8.61
CA TYR A 169 7.46 -10.91 9.88
C TYR A 169 6.43 -10.95 11.02
N LEU A 170 5.23 -10.39 10.79
CA LEU A 170 4.15 -10.34 11.78
C LEU A 170 3.54 -11.72 12.08
N LEU A 171 3.18 -12.49 11.05
CA LEU A 171 2.40 -13.74 11.20
C LEU A 171 3.28 -15.01 11.27
N GLY A 172 4.56 -14.93 10.93
CA GLY A 172 5.43 -16.10 10.76
C GLY A 172 4.94 -17.03 9.65
N PHE A 173 5.10 -18.34 9.84
CA PHE A 173 4.70 -19.37 8.86
C PHE A 173 3.19 -19.37 8.53
N GLY A 174 2.33 -18.85 9.42
CA GLY A 174 0.89 -18.70 9.15
C GLY A 174 0.56 -17.69 8.05
N ALA A 175 1.51 -16.86 7.61
CA ALA A 175 1.32 -15.89 6.54
C ALA A 175 0.96 -16.52 5.18
N PHE A 176 1.41 -17.75 4.94
CA PHE A 176 1.26 -18.46 3.65
C PHE A 176 -0.14 -19.06 3.44
N GLN A 177 -0.90 -19.34 4.50
CA GLN A 177 -2.21 -20.01 4.38
C GLN A 177 -3.36 -19.06 3.97
N ASN A 178 -3.30 -17.77 4.32
CA ASN A 178 -4.36 -16.78 4.04
C ASN A 178 -4.06 -15.89 2.83
N GLY A 179 -3.84 -16.49 1.67
CA GLY A 179 -3.34 -15.82 0.46
C GLY A 179 -4.40 -15.20 -0.45
N ASN A 180 -5.11 -14.15 -0.03
CA ASN A 180 -5.74 -13.24 -1.00
C ASN A 180 -4.68 -12.17 -1.39
N VAL A 181 -3.81 -12.51 -2.35
CA VAL A 181 -2.63 -11.71 -2.76
C VAL A 181 -2.98 -10.66 -3.84
N MET A 182 -4.25 -10.57 -4.26
CA MET A 182 -4.59 -9.81 -5.45
C MET A 182 -4.35 -8.30 -5.26
N HIS A 183 -3.45 -7.77 -6.10
CA HIS A 183 -3.14 -6.37 -6.39
C HIS A 183 -2.25 -5.55 -5.44
N ARG A 184 -1.69 -6.12 -4.37
CA ARG A 184 -0.74 -5.38 -3.50
C ARG A 184 0.56 -5.06 -4.26
N GLY A 185 1.03 -3.81 -4.21
CA GLY A 185 2.23 -3.35 -4.93
C GLY A 185 1.97 -2.76 -6.32
N VAL A 186 0.86 -3.11 -6.99
CA VAL A 186 0.55 -2.57 -8.34
C VAL A 186 0.22 -1.08 -8.26
N THR A 187 -0.47 -0.66 -7.21
CA THR A 187 -0.80 0.75 -6.93
C THR A 187 0.43 1.63 -6.90
N GLU A 188 1.54 1.15 -6.33
CA GLU A 188 2.78 1.89 -6.16
C GLU A 188 3.56 2.04 -7.47
N GLY A 189 3.53 1.03 -8.35
CA GLY A 189 4.09 1.19 -9.70
C GLY A 189 3.23 2.06 -10.61
N VAL A 190 1.89 1.94 -10.52
CA VAL A 190 0.96 2.77 -11.29
C VAL A 190 1.07 4.24 -10.87
N THR A 191 1.14 4.53 -9.56
CA THR A 191 1.36 5.89 -9.06
C THR A 191 2.69 6.48 -9.55
N LEU A 192 3.78 5.70 -9.51
CA LEU A 192 5.06 6.13 -10.09
C LEU A 192 4.94 6.47 -11.59
N LEU A 193 4.26 5.61 -12.36
CA LEU A 193 4.07 5.83 -13.80
C LEU A 193 3.27 7.10 -14.06
N LEU A 194 2.13 7.27 -13.36
CA LEU A 194 1.25 8.41 -13.53
C LEU A 194 1.96 9.71 -13.17
N LEU A 195 2.67 9.76 -12.04
CA LEU A 195 3.44 10.93 -11.63
C LEU A 195 4.55 11.23 -12.64
N ALA A 196 5.33 10.24 -13.06
CA ALA A 196 6.42 10.43 -14.02
C ALA A 196 5.92 10.97 -15.38
N LEU A 197 4.77 10.49 -15.86
CA LEU A 197 4.15 10.97 -17.09
C LEU A 197 3.60 12.39 -16.91
N GLN A 198 2.90 12.66 -15.80
CA GLN A 198 2.31 13.97 -15.50
C GLN A 198 3.38 15.05 -15.38
N THR A 199 4.53 14.74 -14.79
CA THR A 199 5.62 15.70 -14.57
C THR A 199 6.55 15.85 -15.79
N GLY A 200 6.31 15.13 -16.88
CA GLY A 200 7.18 15.17 -18.06
C GLY A 200 8.60 14.66 -17.78
N LEU A 201 8.76 13.63 -16.92
CA LEU A 201 10.06 13.18 -16.41
C LEU A 201 11.07 12.84 -17.51
N LEU A 202 10.60 12.41 -18.69
CA LEU A 202 11.42 11.99 -19.82
C LEU A 202 12.13 13.16 -20.51
N ASP A 203 11.52 14.35 -20.52
CA ASP A 203 12.00 15.52 -21.26
C ASP A 203 12.99 16.38 -20.44
N LEU A 204 13.17 16.04 -19.17
CA LEU A 204 14.01 16.79 -18.24
C LEU A 204 15.50 16.44 -18.36
N GLN A 205 16.35 17.43 -18.08
CA GLN A 205 17.78 17.25 -17.94
C GLN A 205 18.12 16.33 -16.76
N ILE A 206 19.30 15.70 -16.78
CA ILE A 206 19.66 14.65 -15.82
C ILE A 206 19.54 15.10 -14.35
N LEU A 207 19.98 16.31 -14.00
CA LEU A 207 19.92 16.83 -12.63
C LEU A 207 18.48 17.05 -12.15
N GLN A 208 17.66 17.73 -12.95
CA GLN A 208 16.24 17.94 -12.62
C GLN A 208 15.46 16.61 -12.57
N ARG A 209 15.78 15.68 -13.47
CA ARG A 209 15.21 14.34 -13.49
C ARG A 209 15.56 13.54 -12.24
N THR A 210 16.80 13.61 -11.76
CA THR A 210 17.19 12.95 -10.49
C THR A 210 16.43 13.49 -9.30
N PHE A 211 16.29 14.81 -9.21
CA PHE A 211 15.55 15.48 -8.15
C PHE A 211 14.08 15.07 -8.15
N LEU A 212 13.41 15.18 -9.30
CA LEU A 212 11.99 14.84 -9.42
C LEU A 212 11.73 13.34 -9.21
N LEU A 213 12.58 12.47 -9.75
CA LEU A 213 12.49 11.03 -9.51
C LEU A 213 12.65 10.70 -8.01
N SER A 214 13.47 11.45 -7.28
CA SER A 214 13.60 11.29 -5.83
C SER A 214 12.29 11.55 -5.09
N ILE A 215 11.59 12.63 -5.46
CA ILE A 215 10.30 12.99 -4.87
C ILE A 215 9.26 11.91 -5.20
N ILE A 216 9.21 11.45 -6.45
CA ILE A 216 8.30 10.37 -6.86
C ILE A 216 8.59 9.08 -6.07
N LEU A 217 9.86 8.71 -5.90
CA LEU A 217 10.24 7.54 -5.10
C LEU A 217 9.90 7.71 -3.61
N PHE A 218 10.01 8.92 -3.04
CA PHE A 218 9.54 9.20 -1.69
C PHE A 218 8.01 9.06 -1.55
N ILE A 219 7.24 9.51 -2.54
CA ILE A 219 5.78 9.30 -2.57
C ILE A 219 5.46 7.82 -2.58
N VAL A 220 6.14 7.04 -3.42
CA VAL A 220 6.01 5.59 -3.50
C VAL A 220 6.34 4.92 -2.16
N VAL A 221 7.46 5.29 -1.53
CA VAL A 221 7.85 4.77 -0.21
C VAL A 221 6.82 5.14 0.87
N THR A 222 6.28 6.36 0.83
CA THR A 222 5.21 6.76 1.76
C THR A 222 3.97 5.90 1.58
N SER A 223 3.57 5.64 0.33
CA SER A 223 2.43 4.78 0.01
C SER A 223 2.65 3.34 0.47
N THR A 224 3.86 2.78 0.30
CA THR A 224 4.14 1.41 0.78
C THR A 224 4.08 1.33 2.30
N LEU A 225 4.59 2.34 3.02
CA LEU A 225 4.48 2.41 4.48
C LEU A 225 3.02 2.47 4.95
N GLN A 226 2.18 3.23 4.25
CA GLN A 226 0.74 3.28 4.53
C GLN A 226 0.11 1.90 4.38
N SER A 227 0.39 1.18 3.29
CA SER A 227 -0.08 -0.20 3.09
C SER A 227 0.49 -1.17 4.13
N MET A 228 1.70 -0.95 4.64
CA MET A 228 2.27 -1.75 5.74
C MET A 228 1.48 -1.56 7.03
N ILE A 229 1.01 -0.35 7.34
CA ILE A 229 0.20 -0.06 8.53
C ILE A 229 -1.19 -0.66 8.42
N GLU A 230 -1.84 -0.56 7.26
CA GLU A 230 -3.15 -1.19 7.02
C GLU A 230 -3.12 -2.72 7.27
N ILE A 231 -1.96 -3.35 7.06
CA ILE A 231 -1.74 -4.77 7.38
C ILE A 231 -1.42 -4.95 8.86
N ALA A 232 -0.54 -4.12 9.42
CA ALA A 232 -0.03 -4.28 10.78
C ALA A 232 -1.10 -4.00 11.85
N ASP A 233 -1.91 -2.97 11.66
CA ASP A 233 -2.90 -2.48 12.63
C ASP A 233 -3.84 -3.58 13.16
N PRO A 234 -4.65 -4.26 12.31
CA PRO A 234 -5.58 -5.27 12.79
C PRO A 234 -4.86 -6.47 13.42
N ILE A 235 -3.64 -6.81 12.96
CA ILE A 235 -2.86 -7.93 13.50
C ILE A 235 -2.36 -7.62 14.91
N VAL A 236 -1.84 -6.41 15.14
CA VAL A 236 -1.31 -5.98 16.44
C VAL A 236 -2.43 -5.78 17.44
N LEU A 237 -3.55 -5.17 17.03
CA LEU A 237 -4.73 -5.04 17.90
C LEU A 237 -5.34 -6.40 18.24
N ALA A 238 -5.45 -7.31 17.27
CA ALA A 238 -5.91 -8.68 17.54
C ALA A 238 -4.95 -9.44 18.47
N LEU A 239 -3.63 -9.23 18.33
CA LEU A 239 -2.65 -9.83 19.23
C LEU A 239 -2.83 -9.32 20.67
N GLY A 240 -3.08 -8.03 20.85
CA GLY A 240 -3.41 -7.44 22.16
C GLY A 240 -4.68 -8.04 22.77
N ALA A 241 -5.76 -8.11 21.98
CA ALA A 241 -7.05 -8.63 22.42
C ALA A 241 -7.04 -10.15 22.70
N SER A 242 -6.26 -10.93 21.93
CA SER A 242 -6.19 -12.39 22.08
C SER A 242 -5.49 -12.88 23.35
N ARG A 243 -4.98 -11.97 24.18
CA ARG A 243 -4.30 -12.24 25.46
C ARG A 243 -3.20 -13.31 25.34
N ASN A 244 -2.51 -13.34 24.21
CA ASN A 244 -1.44 -14.31 23.96
C ASN A 244 -0.27 -14.05 24.93
N ARG A 245 0.38 -15.09 25.44
CA ARG A 245 1.53 -14.93 26.37
C ARG A 245 2.90 -15.09 25.70
N SER A 246 2.95 -15.33 24.39
CA SER A 246 4.22 -15.55 23.70
C SER A 246 4.97 -14.23 23.43
N PRO A 247 6.05 -13.91 24.18
CA PRO A 247 6.69 -12.60 24.12
C PRO A 247 7.29 -12.31 22.73
N TRP A 248 7.66 -13.35 22.00
CA TRP A 248 8.19 -13.23 20.63
C TRP A 248 7.16 -12.71 19.61
N LYS A 249 5.86 -13.00 19.80
CA LYS A 249 4.82 -12.44 18.92
C LYS A 249 4.64 -10.95 19.19
N HIS A 250 4.62 -10.57 20.47
CA HIS A 250 4.54 -9.18 20.92
C HIS A 250 5.75 -8.37 20.47
N PHE A 251 6.96 -8.90 20.63
CA PHE A 251 8.19 -8.26 20.18
C PHE A 251 8.17 -7.94 18.68
N ARG A 252 7.77 -8.90 17.83
CA ARG A 252 7.66 -8.68 16.38
C ARG A 252 6.63 -7.62 16.03
N GLY A 253 5.44 -7.65 16.65
CA GLY A 253 4.41 -6.64 16.45
C GLY A 253 4.86 -5.23 16.83
N VAL A 254 5.38 -5.08 18.07
CA VAL A 254 5.84 -3.78 18.59
C VAL A 254 7.04 -3.25 17.82
N SER A 255 8.01 -4.10 17.47
CA SER A 255 9.18 -3.72 16.66
C SER A 255 8.77 -3.19 15.29
N MET A 256 7.80 -3.84 14.63
CA MET A 256 7.25 -3.38 13.35
C MET A 256 6.57 -2.01 13.48
N CYS A 257 5.75 -1.82 14.52
CA CYS A 257 5.12 -0.53 14.78
C CYS A 257 6.14 0.56 15.11
N LEU A 258 7.20 0.26 15.88
CA LEU A 258 8.25 1.24 16.17
C LEU A 258 8.97 1.68 14.89
N PHE A 259 9.25 0.74 13.98
CA PHE A 259 9.79 1.06 12.65
C PHE A 259 8.83 1.97 11.87
N LEU A 260 7.55 1.61 11.81
CA LEU A 260 6.51 2.39 11.12
C LEU A 260 6.20 3.74 11.78
N LEU A 261 6.60 3.96 13.03
CA LEU A 261 6.51 5.25 13.71
C LEU A 261 7.73 6.14 13.41
N VAL A 262 8.93 5.58 13.50
CA VAL A 262 10.19 6.35 13.41
C VAL A 262 10.54 6.66 11.95
N PHE A 263 10.35 5.71 11.04
CA PHE A 263 10.79 5.85 9.65
C PHE A 263 10.04 6.95 8.87
N PRO A 264 8.69 7.07 8.91
CA PRO A 264 8.01 8.17 8.24
C PRO A 264 8.30 9.53 8.89
N CYS A 265 8.49 9.58 10.22
CA CYS A 265 8.95 10.79 10.91
C CYS A 265 10.34 11.25 10.43
N PHE A 266 11.28 10.32 10.35
CA PHE A 266 12.62 10.58 9.82
C PHE A 266 12.56 11.05 8.36
N MET A 267 11.73 10.42 7.54
CA MET A 267 11.54 10.79 6.14
C MET A 267 10.94 12.20 6.00
N ALA A 268 9.89 12.52 6.77
CA ALA A 268 9.30 13.85 6.81
C ALA A 268 10.31 14.93 7.22
N TYR A 269 11.11 14.66 8.26
CA TYR A 269 12.19 15.55 8.68
C TYR A 269 13.22 15.78 7.57
N LYS A 270 13.65 14.71 6.90
CA LYS A 270 14.59 14.82 5.78
C LYS A 270 14.01 15.62 4.62
N ILE A 271 12.74 15.39 4.26
CA ILE A 271 12.07 16.15 3.19
C ILE A 271 11.97 17.63 3.57
N ALA A 272 11.53 17.94 4.79
CA ALA A 272 11.37 19.33 5.24
C ALA A 272 12.70 20.09 5.41
N HIS A 273 13.80 19.39 5.72
CA HIS A 273 15.11 20.01 5.87
C HIS A 273 15.83 20.21 4.52
N PHE A 274 15.73 19.25 3.60
CA PHE A 274 16.47 19.30 2.33
C PHE A 274 15.75 20.09 1.24
N PHE A 275 14.42 20.18 1.29
CA PHE A 275 13.63 20.80 0.26
C PHE A 275 12.85 21.97 0.83
N HIS A 276 12.73 23.04 0.05
CA HIS A 276 11.78 24.10 0.36
C HIS A 276 10.36 23.53 0.30
N LEU A 277 9.56 23.86 1.31
CA LEU A 277 8.20 23.33 1.47
C LEU A 277 7.23 24.04 0.51
N ASP A 278 7.11 23.51 -0.69
CA ASP A 278 6.03 23.86 -1.63
C ASP A 278 4.75 23.07 -1.29
N PHE A 279 3.59 23.46 -1.84
CA PHE A 279 2.31 22.77 -1.62
C PHE A 279 2.38 21.25 -1.81
N TRP A 280 3.00 20.77 -2.89
CA TRP A 280 3.11 19.33 -3.18
C TRP A 280 3.94 18.58 -2.13
N LEU A 281 5.02 19.20 -1.63
CA LEU A 281 5.83 18.62 -0.57
C LEU A 281 5.12 18.67 0.77
N LEU A 282 4.31 19.69 1.03
CA LEU A 282 3.50 19.76 2.24
C LEU A 282 2.47 18.62 2.29
N ILE A 283 1.81 18.29 1.18
CA ILE A 283 0.91 17.13 1.11
C ILE A 283 1.67 15.85 1.46
N LEU A 284 2.89 15.68 0.93
CA LEU A 284 3.73 14.51 1.19
C LEU A 284 4.16 14.42 2.65
N VAL A 285 4.68 15.51 3.23
CA VAL A 285 5.10 15.59 4.63
C VAL A 285 3.90 15.34 5.56
N SER A 286 2.75 15.93 5.26
CA SER A 286 1.50 15.70 5.99
C SER A 286 1.08 14.23 5.96
N SER A 287 1.19 13.56 4.80
CA SER A 287 0.88 12.14 4.67
C SER A 287 1.77 11.30 5.61
N CYS A 288 3.08 11.57 5.63
CA CYS A 288 4.04 10.88 6.51
C CYS A 288 3.75 11.09 8.01
N MET A 289 3.34 12.31 8.38
CA MET A 289 2.92 12.62 9.74
C MET A 289 1.64 11.90 10.12
N LEU A 290 0.67 11.82 9.22
CA LEU A 290 -0.59 11.11 9.42
C LEU A 290 -0.35 9.62 9.66
N THR A 291 0.49 8.99 8.83
CA THR A 291 0.96 7.62 8.95
C THR A 291 1.57 7.36 10.34
N SER A 292 2.43 8.26 10.82
CA SER A 292 3.07 8.13 12.14
C SER A 292 2.06 8.29 13.29
N LEU A 293 1.10 9.21 13.14
CA LEU A 293 0.05 9.45 14.12
C LEU A 293 -0.89 8.25 14.27
N GLN A 294 -1.22 7.60 13.15
CA GLN A 294 -2.00 6.36 13.16
C GLN A 294 -1.30 5.27 13.97
N VAL A 295 -0.01 5.04 13.71
CA VAL A 295 0.79 4.04 14.44
C VAL A 295 0.90 4.36 15.93
N MET A 296 1.02 5.64 16.28
CA MET A 296 1.03 6.07 17.69
C MET A 296 -0.29 5.70 18.39
N GLY A 297 -1.44 5.91 17.74
CA GLY A 297 -2.75 5.53 18.27
C GLY A 297 -2.88 4.02 18.50
N THR A 298 -2.40 3.21 17.54
CA THR A 298 -2.49 1.75 17.63
C THR A 298 -1.54 1.18 18.68
N LEU A 299 -0.32 1.73 18.79
CA LEU A 299 0.62 1.43 19.87
C LEU A 299 0.05 1.78 21.25
N PHE A 300 -0.65 2.90 21.37
CA PHE A 300 -1.27 3.30 22.64
C PHE A 300 -2.37 2.32 23.04
N ILE A 301 -3.28 1.97 22.13
CA ILE A 301 -4.34 0.97 22.41
C ILE A 301 -3.73 -0.39 22.75
N TYR A 302 -2.71 -0.81 22.01
CA TYR A 302 -1.97 -2.02 22.32
C TYR A 302 -1.32 -1.98 23.70
N ALA A 303 -0.70 -0.86 24.09
CA ALA A 303 -0.12 -0.69 25.42
C ALA A 303 -1.18 -0.79 26.53
N LEU A 304 -2.40 -0.27 26.31
CA LEU A 304 -3.52 -0.46 27.25
C LEU A 304 -3.86 -1.94 27.42
N PHE A 305 -3.98 -2.71 26.32
CA PHE A 305 -4.22 -4.15 26.41
C PHE A 305 -3.09 -4.88 27.15
N MET A 306 -1.83 -4.46 26.98
CA MET A 306 -0.71 -5.04 27.72
C MET A 306 -0.76 -4.69 29.22
N VAL A 307 -1.16 -3.47 29.58
CA VAL A 307 -1.33 -3.07 30.99
C VAL A 307 -2.48 -3.84 31.63
N GLU A 308 -3.60 -4.01 30.94
CA GLU A 308 -4.73 -4.83 31.40
C GLU A 308 -4.34 -6.31 31.59
N LEU A 309 -3.40 -6.79 30.78
CA LEU A 309 -2.81 -8.12 30.93
C LEU A 309 -2.00 -8.30 32.21
N LEU A 310 -1.33 -7.23 32.66
CA LEU A 310 -0.47 -7.21 33.84
C LEU A 310 -1.25 -6.92 35.14
N GLN A 311 -2.41 -6.25 35.04
CA GLN A 311 -3.28 -6.00 36.19
C GLN A 311 -4.26 -7.16 36.40
N ASP A 312 -4.39 -7.61 37.65
CA ASP A 312 -5.34 -8.68 38.02
C ASP A 312 -6.79 -8.18 38.09
N THR A 313 -7.00 -6.86 38.23
CA THR A 313 -8.33 -6.23 38.23
C THR A 313 -8.68 -5.69 36.83
N PRO A 314 -9.82 -6.07 36.24
CA PRO A 314 -10.24 -5.53 34.95
C PRO A 314 -10.51 -4.03 35.07
N LEU A 315 -9.99 -3.25 34.12
CA LEU A 315 -10.24 -1.81 34.07
C LEU A 315 -11.67 -1.56 33.56
N GLU A 316 -12.59 -1.18 34.45
CA GLU A 316 -14.02 -0.95 34.15
C GLU A 316 -14.29 0.06 33.01
N ARG A 317 -13.30 0.88 32.64
CA ARG A 317 -13.41 1.98 31.64
C ARG A 317 -12.54 1.80 30.39
N MET A 318 -12.03 0.60 30.08
CA MET A 318 -11.18 0.38 28.89
C MET A 318 -11.83 0.89 27.59
N ASP A 319 -13.10 0.60 27.34
CA ASP A 319 -13.82 1.03 26.13
C ASP A 319 -13.90 2.57 25.99
N GLU A 320 -14.04 3.28 27.11
CA GLU A 320 -14.10 4.74 27.13
C GLU A 320 -12.73 5.35 26.83
N ILE A 321 -11.66 4.76 27.36
CA ILE A 321 -10.28 5.19 27.11
C ILE A 321 -9.90 4.91 25.65
N ILE A 322 -10.16 3.69 25.13
CA ILE A 322 -9.91 3.33 23.73
C ILE A 322 -10.65 4.29 22.79
N TYR A 323 -11.90 4.63 23.12
CA TYR A 323 -12.63 5.65 22.38
C TYR A 323 -11.98 7.02 22.47
N CYS A 324 -11.58 7.48 23.65
CA CYS A 324 -10.94 8.78 23.83
C CYS A 324 -9.68 8.89 22.96
N VAL A 325 -8.86 7.84 22.95
CA VAL A 325 -7.65 7.74 22.11
C VAL A 325 -8.01 7.82 20.63
N ASN A 326 -8.98 7.02 20.19
CA ASN A 326 -9.45 7.06 18.80
C ASN A 326 -10.01 8.44 18.43
N ALA A 327 -10.77 9.08 19.32
CA ALA A 327 -11.33 10.41 19.10
C ALA A 327 -10.22 11.47 18.97
N VAL A 328 -9.24 11.46 19.89
CA VAL A 328 -8.08 12.36 19.84
C VAL A 328 -7.29 12.14 18.55
N SER A 329 -6.99 10.90 18.18
CA SER A 329 -6.29 10.59 16.93
C SER A 329 -7.07 11.12 15.73
N ARG A 330 -8.39 10.89 15.63
CA ARG A 330 -9.21 11.40 14.52
C ARG A 330 -9.28 12.93 14.48
N VAL A 331 -9.31 13.60 15.63
CA VAL A 331 -9.25 15.07 15.70
C VAL A 331 -7.90 15.58 15.19
N LEU A 332 -6.80 14.96 15.62
CA LEU A 332 -5.46 15.35 15.13
C LEU A 332 -5.31 15.08 13.62
N GLU A 333 -5.80 13.94 13.12
CA GLU A 333 -5.85 13.63 11.68
C GLU A 333 -6.65 14.69 10.89
N PHE A 334 -7.75 15.18 11.47
CA PHE A 334 -8.57 16.23 10.86
C PHE A 334 -7.85 17.58 10.88
N LEU A 335 -7.22 17.95 11.99
CA LEU A 335 -6.44 19.19 12.10
C LEU A 335 -5.32 19.26 11.07
N VAL A 336 -4.56 18.16 10.92
CA VAL A 336 -3.50 18.06 9.89
C VAL A 336 -4.08 18.28 8.49
N ALA A 337 -5.21 17.65 8.14
CA ALA A 337 -5.85 17.84 6.85
C ALA A 337 -6.32 19.29 6.61
N VAL A 338 -6.89 19.94 7.64
CA VAL A 338 -7.31 21.35 7.56
C VAL A 338 -6.09 22.27 7.36
N CYS A 339 -4.97 22.01 8.02
CA CYS A 339 -3.73 22.76 7.83
C CYS A 339 -3.22 22.67 6.38
N VAL A 340 -3.26 21.46 5.77
CA VAL A 340 -2.88 21.27 4.35
C VAL A 340 -3.79 22.06 3.42
N VAL A 341 -5.10 22.01 3.63
CA VAL A 341 -6.05 22.78 2.81
C VAL A 341 -5.82 24.28 2.98
N GLY A 342 -5.64 24.76 4.22
CA GLY A 342 -5.40 26.18 4.49
C GLY A 342 -4.12 26.71 3.85
N TYR A 343 -3.04 25.94 3.88
CA TYR A 343 -1.82 26.30 3.16
C TYR A 343 -2.00 26.23 1.64
N GLY A 344 -2.65 25.19 1.13
CA GLY A 344 -2.91 25.04 -0.31
C GLY A 344 -3.78 26.14 -0.89
N THR A 345 -4.81 26.58 -0.15
CA THR A 345 -5.62 27.74 -0.55
C THR A 345 -4.84 29.04 -0.48
N TRP A 346 -3.99 29.21 0.53
CA TRP A 346 -3.10 30.36 0.62
C TRP A 346 -2.15 30.45 -0.58
N GLU A 347 -1.46 29.36 -0.91
CA GLU A 347 -0.56 29.30 -2.06
C GLU A 347 -1.31 29.52 -3.38
N SER A 348 -2.51 28.96 -3.55
CA SER A 348 -3.31 29.13 -4.76
C SER A 348 -3.84 30.56 -4.95
N LEU A 349 -4.08 31.30 -3.86
CA LEU A 349 -4.55 32.69 -3.91
C LEU A 349 -3.43 33.71 -4.13
N PHE A 350 -2.25 33.48 -3.55
CA PHE A 350 -1.14 34.44 -3.57
C PHE A 350 0.04 34.02 -4.46
N GLY A 351 0.07 32.78 -4.94
CA GLY A 351 1.10 32.23 -5.83
C GLY A 351 0.64 32.08 -7.28
N GLU A 352 1.29 31.16 -8.00
CA GLU A 352 0.94 30.84 -9.39
C GLU A 352 -0.29 29.94 -9.45
N TRP A 353 -1.36 30.44 -10.08
CA TRP A 353 -2.61 29.71 -10.15
C TRP A 353 -2.51 28.51 -11.11
N SER A 354 -2.86 27.32 -10.63
CA SER A 354 -2.86 26.10 -11.44
C SER A 354 -4.17 25.30 -11.30
N TRP A 355 -4.77 24.93 -12.43
CA TRP A 355 -5.99 24.10 -12.46
C TRP A 355 -5.79 22.73 -11.81
N MET A 356 -4.59 22.16 -11.93
CA MET A 356 -4.22 20.89 -11.30
C MET A 356 -4.15 21.02 -9.78
N GLY A 357 -3.50 22.06 -9.25
CA GLY A 357 -3.46 22.33 -7.81
C GLY A 357 -4.85 22.55 -7.24
N ALA A 358 -5.69 23.37 -7.89
CA ALA A 358 -7.06 23.60 -7.47
C ALA A 358 -7.90 22.31 -7.44
N SER A 359 -7.78 21.45 -8.45
CA SER A 359 -8.48 20.16 -8.52
C SER A 359 -8.08 19.23 -7.37
N VAL A 360 -6.78 19.15 -7.05
CA VAL A 360 -6.27 18.35 -5.93
C VAL A 360 -6.76 18.90 -4.59
N ILE A 361 -6.80 20.22 -4.39
CA ILE A 361 -7.32 20.84 -3.17
C ILE A 361 -8.81 20.51 -2.98
N ILE A 362 -9.61 20.56 -4.04
CA ILE A 362 -11.04 20.22 -3.99
C ILE A 362 -11.23 18.74 -3.60
N ILE A 363 -10.52 17.83 -4.27
CA ILE A 363 -10.55 16.40 -3.96
C ILE A 363 -10.11 16.15 -2.51
N HIS A 364 -9.01 16.77 -2.08
CA HIS A 364 -8.49 16.64 -0.72
C HIS A 364 -9.50 17.18 0.31
N SER A 365 -10.11 18.33 0.05
CA SER A 365 -11.12 18.94 0.92
C SER A 365 -12.36 18.04 1.06
N TYR A 366 -12.79 17.38 -0.02
CA TYR A 366 -13.90 16.45 0.03
C TYR A 366 -13.56 15.18 0.83
N PHE A 367 -12.47 14.49 0.50
CA PHE A 367 -12.14 13.19 1.11
C PHE A 367 -11.51 13.30 2.50
N ASN A 368 -10.56 14.21 2.71
CA ASN A 368 -9.80 14.28 3.97
C ASN A 368 -10.43 15.21 5.00
N VAL A 369 -11.24 16.18 4.59
CA VAL A 369 -11.89 17.14 5.50
C VAL A 369 -13.38 16.83 5.63
N TRP A 370 -14.17 16.94 4.57
CA TRP A 370 -15.63 16.81 4.64
C TRP A 370 -16.09 15.41 5.07
N LEU A 371 -15.68 14.36 4.35
CA LEU A 371 -16.08 12.98 4.69
C LEU A 371 -15.59 12.56 6.08
N ARG A 372 -14.38 13.00 6.48
CA ARG A 372 -13.83 12.75 7.81
C ARG A 372 -14.62 13.47 8.91
N ALA A 373 -14.96 14.74 8.70
CA ALA A 373 -15.81 15.51 9.61
C ALA A 373 -17.20 14.88 9.74
N GLN A 374 -17.81 14.48 8.63
CA GLN A 374 -19.11 13.81 8.62
C GLN A 374 -19.07 12.49 9.40
N SER A 375 -18.02 11.68 9.23
CA SER A 375 -17.83 10.43 9.96
C SER A 375 -17.66 10.67 11.48
N GLY A 376 -16.84 11.65 11.85
CA GLY A 376 -16.66 12.07 13.25
C GLY A 376 -17.95 12.58 13.88
N TRP A 377 -18.69 13.43 13.14
CA TRP A 377 -19.96 13.99 13.59
C TRP A 377 -21.03 12.92 13.80
N ARG A 378 -21.16 11.98 12.86
CA ARG A 378 -22.08 10.84 12.99
C ARG A 378 -21.76 10.00 14.22
N SER A 379 -20.48 9.73 14.47
CA SER A 379 -20.03 8.97 15.64
C SER A 379 -20.37 9.69 16.96
N PHE A 380 -20.24 11.02 17.00
CA PHE A 380 -20.62 11.83 18.15
C PHE A 380 -22.14 11.86 18.36
N LEU A 381 -22.92 12.06 17.30
CA LEU A 381 -24.39 12.08 17.36
C LEU A 381 -24.96 10.77 17.89
N LEU A 382 -24.52 9.62 17.35
CA LEU A 382 -24.97 8.30 17.80
C LEU A 382 -24.76 8.11 19.31
N ARG A 383 -23.64 8.59 19.85
CA ARG A 383 -23.38 8.49 21.30
C ARG A 383 -24.22 9.42 22.14
N ARG A 384 -24.43 10.65 21.66
CA ARG A 384 -25.33 11.62 22.32
C ARG A 384 -26.77 11.10 22.33
N GLU A 385 -27.20 10.47 21.24
CA GLU A 385 -28.50 9.83 21.11
C GLU A 385 -28.63 8.62 22.05
N ALA A 386 -27.67 7.70 22.06
CA ALA A 386 -27.66 6.57 22.98
C ALA A 386 -27.67 7.03 24.45
N ALA A 387 -26.89 8.06 24.81
CA ALA A 387 -26.91 8.62 26.17
C ALA A 387 -28.27 9.22 26.52
N LYS A 388 -28.90 9.94 25.59
CA LYS A 388 -30.24 10.52 25.77
C LYS A 388 -31.29 9.42 25.94
N LYS A 389 -31.27 8.38 25.10
CA LYS A 389 -32.18 7.23 25.18
C LYS A 389 -32.08 6.53 26.53
N ILE A 390 -30.87 6.22 26.97
CA ILE A 390 -30.66 5.59 28.29
C ILE A 390 -31.19 6.47 29.43
N ASN A 391 -31.01 7.79 29.35
CA ASN A 391 -31.52 8.70 30.37
C ASN A 391 -33.06 8.84 30.34
N SER A 392 -33.72 8.56 29.21
CA SER A 392 -35.19 8.58 29.10
C SER A 392 -35.86 7.27 29.52
N LEU A 393 -35.12 6.15 29.61
CA LEU A 393 -35.70 4.87 29.99
C LEU A 393 -36.04 4.84 31.50
N PRO A 394 -37.17 4.22 31.88
CA PRO A 394 -37.52 4.04 33.28
C PRO A 394 -36.52 3.11 33.97
N ARG A 395 -36.14 3.46 35.21
CA ARG A 395 -35.35 2.57 36.07
C ARG A 395 -36.28 1.54 36.71
N ALA A 396 -35.84 0.28 36.70
CA ALA A 396 -36.57 -0.80 37.33
C ALA A 396 -36.63 -0.60 38.86
N THR A 397 -37.80 -0.82 39.45
CA THR A 397 -37.95 -0.79 40.91
C THR A 397 -37.36 -2.04 41.55
N GLY A 398 -36.88 -1.94 42.80
CA GLY A 398 -36.32 -3.09 43.50
C GLY A 398 -37.30 -4.26 43.73
N ARG A 399 -38.62 -4.07 43.52
CA ARG A 399 -39.60 -5.16 43.48
C ARG A 399 -39.57 -5.85 42.11
N GLN A 400 -39.65 -5.09 41.02
CA GLN A 400 -39.55 -5.63 39.65
C GLN A 400 -38.25 -6.42 39.41
N LEU A 401 -37.11 -5.95 39.93
CA LEU A 401 -35.86 -6.70 39.84
C LEU A 401 -35.91 -8.03 40.60
N ARG A 402 -36.53 -8.05 41.80
CA ARG A 402 -36.69 -9.26 42.60
C ARG A 402 -37.68 -10.25 41.99
N ASP A 403 -38.74 -9.75 41.37
CA ASP A 403 -39.73 -10.58 40.69
C ASP A 403 -39.17 -11.15 39.37
N HIS A 404 -38.34 -10.39 38.66
CA HIS A 404 -37.65 -10.86 37.45
C HIS A 404 -36.56 -11.89 37.75
N ASN A 405 -35.78 -11.68 38.82
CA ASN A 405 -34.75 -12.58 39.35
C ASN A 405 -33.82 -13.19 38.27
N ASP A 406 -33.31 -12.36 37.36
CA ASP A 406 -32.43 -12.76 36.27
C ASP A 406 -31.19 -11.85 36.19
N VAL A 407 -30.19 -12.29 35.44
CA VAL A 407 -28.93 -11.57 35.20
C VAL A 407 -29.04 -10.68 33.96
N CYS A 408 -28.17 -9.67 33.84
CA CYS A 408 -28.14 -8.86 32.63
C CYS A 408 -27.69 -9.71 31.43
N ALA A 409 -28.53 -9.86 30.40
CA ALA A 409 -28.22 -10.67 29.21
C ALA A 409 -27.02 -10.18 28.36
N ILE A 410 -26.45 -9.01 28.68
CA ILE A 410 -25.26 -8.46 27.99
C ILE A 410 -23.96 -8.86 28.70
N CYS A 411 -23.89 -8.72 30.03
CA CYS A 411 -22.67 -8.99 30.81
C CYS A 411 -22.75 -10.26 31.66
N PHE A 412 -23.91 -10.91 31.74
CA PHE A 412 -24.18 -12.11 32.55
C PHE A 412 -23.89 -11.92 34.05
N GLN A 413 -24.04 -10.69 34.57
CA GLN A 413 -23.89 -10.36 35.98
C GLN A 413 -25.22 -9.92 36.61
N ASP A 414 -25.33 -10.08 37.93
CA ASP A 414 -26.51 -9.70 38.70
C ASP A 414 -26.85 -8.21 38.56
N MET A 415 -28.14 -7.91 38.45
CA MET A 415 -28.63 -6.55 38.35
C MET A 415 -29.06 -6.03 39.72
N GLN A 416 -28.30 -5.08 40.28
CA GLN A 416 -28.78 -4.28 41.42
C GLN A 416 -29.53 -3.01 40.96
N VAL A 417 -29.15 -2.48 39.80
CA VAL A 417 -29.77 -1.33 39.15
C VAL A 417 -29.95 -1.65 37.67
N ALA A 418 -31.18 -1.60 37.17
CA ALA A 418 -31.50 -1.88 35.78
C ALA A 418 -32.38 -0.78 35.17
N VAL A 419 -32.28 -0.64 33.85
CA VAL A 419 -33.22 0.12 33.01
C VAL A 419 -34.14 -0.86 32.30
N VAL A 420 -35.39 -0.46 32.09
CA VAL A 420 -36.40 -1.26 31.39
C VAL A 420 -36.64 -0.66 30.01
N THR A 421 -36.47 -1.47 28.96
CA THR A 421 -36.76 -1.06 27.58
C THR A 421 -38.28 -1.02 27.32
N PRO A 422 -38.75 -0.35 26.26
CA PRO A 422 -40.18 -0.36 25.88
C PRO A 422 -40.73 -1.77 25.62
N CYS A 423 -39.86 -2.69 25.18
CA CYS A 423 -40.18 -4.11 25.01
C CYS A 423 -40.08 -4.94 26.31
N SER A 424 -40.05 -4.29 27.48
CA SER A 424 -40.05 -4.90 28.82
C SER A 424 -38.83 -5.74 29.20
N HIS A 425 -37.69 -5.55 28.52
CA HIS A 425 -36.44 -6.22 28.84
C HIS A 425 -35.56 -5.40 29.80
N PHE A 426 -34.83 -6.09 30.67
CA PHE A 426 -34.03 -5.50 31.75
C PHE A 426 -32.52 -5.58 31.45
N PHE A 427 -31.80 -4.47 31.63
CA PHE A 427 -30.34 -4.42 31.45
C PHE A 427 -29.69 -3.42 32.41
N HIS A 428 -28.39 -3.57 32.70
CA HIS A 428 -27.64 -2.47 33.31
C HIS A 428 -27.63 -1.26 32.37
N ALA A 429 -27.77 -0.06 32.92
CA ALA A 429 -27.78 1.19 32.15
C ALA A 429 -26.49 1.38 31.33
N THR A 430 -25.34 0.94 31.86
CA THR A 430 -24.03 1.00 31.20
C THR A 430 -23.92 -0.02 30.06
N CYS A 431 -24.35 -1.27 30.28
CA CYS A 431 -24.33 -2.32 29.26
C CYS A 431 -25.23 -1.98 28.07
N LEU A 432 -26.47 -1.56 28.32
CA LEU A 432 -27.38 -1.16 27.24
C LEU A 432 -26.88 0.07 26.50
N ARG A 433 -26.27 1.04 27.20
CA ARG A 433 -25.64 2.22 26.57
C ARG A 433 -24.57 1.82 25.56
N LYS A 434 -23.68 0.88 25.94
CA LYS A 434 -22.61 0.38 25.07
C LYS A 434 -23.18 -0.32 23.84
N TRP A 435 -24.26 -1.11 24.00
CA TRP A 435 -24.94 -1.75 22.89
C TRP A 435 -25.56 -0.74 21.90
N LEU A 436 -26.25 0.28 22.42
CA LEU A 436 -26.89 1.33 21.63
C LEU A 436 -25.90 2.20 20.83
N TYR A 437 -24.59 2.13 21.13
CA TYR A 437 -23.57 2.76 20.29
C TYR A 437 -23.39 2.08 18.94
N VAL A 438 -23.72 0.80 18.84
CA VAL A 438 -23.52 -0.02 17.63
C VAL A 438 -24.86 -0.30 16.96
N GLN A 439 -25.87 -0.65 17.75
CA GLN A 439 -27.17 -1.13 17.29
C GLN A 439 -28.27 -0.43 18.07
N ASP A 440 -29.17 0.29 17.38
CA ASP A 440 -30.29 1.00 18.01
C ASP A 440 -31.50 0.10 18.31
N THR A 441 -31.23 -1.16 18.66
CA THR A 441 -32.22 -2.23 18.85
C THR A 441 -31.99 -2.97 20.16
N CYS A 442 -33.02 -3.62 20.68
CA CYS A 442 -32.92 -4.42 21.90
C CYS A 442 -32.06 -5.68 21.63
N PRO A 443 -31.08 -6.00 22.49
CA PRO A 443 -30.23 -7.18 22.31
C PRO A 443 -30.98 -8.52 22.27
N MET A 444 -32.17 -8.60 22.90
CA MET A 444 -32.93 -9.84 23.02
C MET A 444 -33.98 -10.03 21.93
N CYS A 445 -34.67 -8.96 21.49
CA CYS A 445 -35.77 -9.06 20.53
C CYS A 445 -35.60 -8.25 19.25
N HIS A 446 -34.48 -7.51 19.10
CA HIS A 446 -34.17 -6.65 17.97
C HIS A 446 -35.21 -5.55 17.64
N GLN A 447 -36.17 -5.29 18.54
CA GLN A 447 -37.10 -4.16 18.45
C GLN A 447 -36.38 -2.85 18.77
N GLN A 448 -36.81 -1.73 18.18
CA GLN A 448 -36.24 -0.40 18.47
C GLN A 448 -36.46 -0.01 19.93
N VAL A 449 -35.42 0.58 20.52
CA VAL A 449 -35.38 0.99 21.95
C VAL A 449 -35.66 2.47 22.11
#